data_AF-A0A2W6C7D1-F1
#
_entry.id   AF-A0A2W6C7D1-F1
#
_cell.length_a   1.000
_cell.length_b   1.000
_cell.length_c   1.000
_cell.angle_alpha   90.00
_cell.angle_beta   90.00
_cell.angle_gamma   90.00
#
_symmetry.space_group_name_H-M   'P 1'
#
loop_
_entity.id
_entity.type
_entity.pdbx_description
1 polymer ?
#
loop_
_entity_poly.entity_id
_entity_poly.type
_entity_poly.pdbx_seq_one_letter_code
_entity_poly.pdbx_strand_id
1 'polypeptide(L)'
;MLGAVLGRTLRRMSVAVLGVVLGAGGLALGARAVPAGADPGSGAGSWVTNQVSFEPFGALTDAVPFTVGGVGSYRGGIDVGPGNGGLAVVNNVGLEDYVQGIAEVPPTWPAAALEAQTIAARTYVLHEAAQPSTGPLHPQICATDSCQVYVGLAREHEAGDGGWAAAVQATAGQIVEYGGQPILAMYSSSNGGHTVAGSEPYLKSVPDPEDAASSPDNFRVSIPLADLASAFGLPGPVTGVTQQGDLVTLIWHSNQPSSPVSPGSGRPAAAPNSSAPAPANQGATGGQLQLGSTSFRQKINSGVPAPAGFSQTLPSDRFQITTSGADLIVTGGGRGHGIGLSQYGALGKAVNHQSASQILADYYGGLRPSAPGHLAPSVRVGLADGKGQVSVGGPTPFRVLDGQGHALAVATTGTWQVGPGPRAGTVKVTAAPGQGGTPSLDSLAVGQLQPGQPARVKFRLSAPAAVTATEQGPPGQAPPVDAGVLAAGPSTVTVPTPTVAGMYRVTLTADAGGGRATTVALSYRVGSPAVTSGTSSDAGSQAGLSIQGRAQAIRIGRAAPNGSGGDRLPVALVGLGALGLAGAAVATRARRDRRLRRPAARRGGVHTPA
;
A
#
# COMPACT_ATOMS: atom_id res chain seq x y z
N MET A 1 26.06 38.26 -40.49
CA MET A 1 27.20 37.86 -39.64
C MET A 1 26.93 36.41 -39.24
N LEU A 2 27.41 35.36 -39.90
CA LEU A 2 28.74 35.02 -40.46
C LEU A 2 29.72 34.56 -39.35
N GLY A 3 30.08 33.26 -39.38
CA GLY A 3 30.88 32.52 -38.38
C GLY A 3 30.28 31.13 -38.05
N ALA A 4 30.42 30.12 -38.94
CA ALA A 4 31.48 29.09 -38.94
C ALA A 4 31.39 28.12 -37.72
N VAL A 5 30.85 26.88 -37.80
CA VAL A 5 31.27 25.66 -38.55
C VAL A 5 32.53 24.98 -38.00
N LEU A 6 32.35 23.79 -37.40
CA LEU A 6 33.15 22.53 -37.44
C LEU A 6 32.65 21.64 -36.26
N GLY A 7 32.59 20.30 -36.29
CA GLY A 7 32.87 19.31 -37.35
C GLY A 7 32.21 17.95 -37.02
N ARG A 8 32.23 17.01 -37.97
CA ARG A 8 31.52 15.71 -37.89
C ARG A 8 32.30 14.63 -37.13
N THR A 9 31.57 13.72 -36.46
CA THR A 9 31.98 12.30 -36.35
C THR A 9 30.77 11.36 -36.37
N LEU A 10 30.52 10.74 -37.53
CA LEU A 10 29.76 9.51 -37.63
C LEU A 10 30.59 8.36 -37.05
N ARG A 11 30.06 7.56 -36.12
CA ARG A 11 30.59 6.20 -35.89
C ARG A 11 29.54 5.20 -35.39
N ARG A 12 29.06 4.42 -36.36
CA ARG A 12 28.69 3.00 -36.29
C ARG A 12 27.55 2.59 -35.37
N MET A 13 26.44 2.24 -36.01
CA MET A 13 25.59 1.13 -35.59
C MET A 13 26.45 -0.11 -35.28
N SER A 14 26.24 -0.70 -34.10
CA SER A 14 26.60 -2.08 -33.82
C SER A 14 25.31 -2.86 -33.62
N VAL A 15 24.82 -3.49 -34.69
CA VAL A 15 23.73 -4.47 -34.57
C VAL A 15 24.31 -5.74 -33.95
N ALA A 16 24.08 -5.93 -32.65
CA ALA A 16 24.35 -7.19 -31.99
C ALA A 16 23.20 -8.17 -32.30
N VAL A 17 23.33 -8.92 -33.39
CA VAL A 17 22.51 -10.12 -33.60
C VAL A 17 22.96 -11.16 -32.56
N LEU A 18 22.25 -11.24 -31.44
CA LEU A 18 22.41 -12.36 -30.51
C LEU A 18 21.45 -13.48 -30.93
N GLY A 19 22.02 -14.55 -31.48
CA GLY A 19 21.24 -15.67 -32.01
C GLY A 19 20.44 -16.38 -30.92
N VAL A 20 19.20 -16.73 -31.24
CA VAL A 20 18.38 -17.63 -30.43
C VAL A 20 19.06 -19.00 -30.38
N VAL A 21 19.56 -19.38 -29.20
CA VAL A 21 19.93 -20.76 -28.88
C VAL A 21 18.90 -21.29 -27.90
N LEU A 22 17.99 -22.13 -28.40
CA LEU A 22 17.04 -22.90 -27.60
C LEU A 22 17.79 -23.98 -26.81
N GLY A 23 18.36 -23.59 -25.67
CA GLY A 23 18.97 -24.50 -24.69
C GLY A 23 17.98 -24.83 -23.59
N ALA A 24 17.34 -26.00 -23.65
CA ALA A 24 16.55 -26.54 -22.55
C ALA A 24 17.46 -27.00 -21.40
N GLY A 25 17.85 -26.05 -20.54
CA GLY A 25 18.68 -26.29 -19.36
C GLY A 25 17.94 -25.89 -18.08
N GLY A 26 17.54 -26.89 -17.28
CA GLY A 26 16.97 -26.64 -15.97
C GLY A 26 18.02 -26.01 -15.05
N LEU A 27 17.79 -24.78 -14.61
CA LEU A 27 18.65 -24.09 -13.64
C LEU A 27 18.46 -24.72 -12.26
N ALA A 28 19.33 -25.70 -11.95
CA ALA A 28 19.52 -26.14 -10.57
C ALA A 28 20.11 -24.99 -9.75
N LEU A 29 19.32 -24.44 -8.83
CA LEU A 29 19.77 -23.50 -7.82
C LEU A 29 20.72 -24.21 -6.85
N GLY A 30 22.01 -24.19 -7.17
CA GLY A 30 23.06 -24.67 -6.27
C GLY A 30 23.11 -23.78 -5.03
N ALA A 31 22.69 -24.33 -3.88
CA ALA A 31 22.72 -23.63 -2.60
C ALA A 31 24.15 -23.23 -2.24
N ARG A 32 24.45 -21.93 -2.42
CA ARG A 32 25.69 -21.31 -1.94
C ARG A 32 25.52 -21.07 -0.44
N ALA A 33 26.53 -21.42 0.36
CA ALA A 33 26.48 -21.27 1.81
C ALA A 33 26.10 -19.83 2.20
N VAL A 34 25.13 -19.69 3.11
CA VAL A 34 24.67 -18.39 3.62
C VAL A 34 25.83 -17.71 4.34
N PRO A 35 26.34 -16.55 3.87
CA PRO A 35 27.34 -15.80 4.61
C PRO A 35 26.71 -15.25 5.89
N ALA A 36 27.49 -15.12 6.96
CA ALA A 36 27.01 -14.64 8.25
C ALA A 36 26.65 -13.14 8.19
N GLY A 37 25.38 -12.85 7.88
CA GLY A 37 24.77 -11.52 7.97
C GLY A 37 24.24 -11.22 9.38
N ALA A 38 24.36 -9.94 9.78
CA ALA A 38 24.05 -9.35 11.09
C ALA A 38 24.99 -9.73 12.26
N ASP A 39 25.44 -8.71 13.01
CA ASP A 39 26.01 -8.88 14.35
C ASP A 39 24.93 -9.52 15.25
N PRO A 40 25.23 -10.60 16.00
CA PRO A 40 24.29 -11.13 16.99
C PRO A 40 24.03 -10.05 18.04
N GLY A 41 22.75 -9.70 18.23
CA GLY A 41 22.35 -8.83 19.33
C GLY A 41 22.67 -9.48 20.67
N SER A 42 22.72 -8.68 21.74
CA SER A 42 23.14 -9.12 23.08
C SER A 42 22.14 -10.05 23.82
N GLY A 43 21.40 -10.88 23.09
CA GLY A 43 20.50 -11.90 23.61
C GLY A 43 19.98 -12.80 22.48
N ALA A 44 19.67 -14.06 22.81
CA ALA A 44 19.09 -15.01 21.86
C ALA A 44 17.78 -14.45 21.26
N GLY A 45 17.63 -14.54 19.93
CA GLY A 45 16.47 -14.00 19.23
C GLY A 45 16.48 -12.48 19.00
N SER A 46 17.64 -11.84 19.00
CA SER A 46 17.77 -10.43 18.62
C SER A 46 18.97 -10.16 17.72
N TRP A 47 18.80 -9.26 16.75
CA TRP A 47 19.79 -8.94 15.72
C TRP A 47 19.89 -7.42 15.53
N VAL A 48 21.06 -6.95 15.11
CA VAL A 48 21.27 -5.55 14.73
C VAL A 48 21.59 -5.48 13.23
N THR A 49 20.83 -4.66 12.50
CA THR A 49 20.91 -4.54 11.04
C THR A 49 20.61 -3.10 10.60
N ASN A 50 20.87 -2.73 9.35
CA ASN A 50 20.52 -1.41 8.80
C ASN A 50 19.02 -1.25 8.50
N GLN A 51 18.32 -2.34 8.19
CA GLN A 51 16.86 -2.42 8.02
C GLN A 51 16.40 -3.88 8.13
N VAL A 52 15.09 -4.10 8.25
CA VAL A 52 14.47 -5.43 8.30
C VAL A 52 13.24 -5.47 7.38
N SER A 53 13.09 -6.55 6.63
CA SER A 53 11.94 -6.80 5.75
C SER A 53 11.14 -7.99 6.27
N PHE A 54 9.83 -7.82 6.38
CA PHE A 54 8.85 -8.87 6.69
C PHE A 54 8.12 -9.23 5.39
N GLU A 55 8.25 -10.47 4.92
CA GLU A 55 7.72 -10.90 3.62
C GLU A 55 6.77 -12.10 3.76
N PRO A 56 5.66 -12.18 3.00
CA PRO A 56 4.81 -13.36 2.95
C PRO A 56 5.59 -14.62 2.56
N PHE A 57 5.17 -15.78 3.07
CA PHE A 57 5.75 -17.06 2.69
C PHE A 57 5.05 -17.63 1.46
N GLY A 58 5.59 -17.39 0.26
CA GLY A 58 5.04 -17.85 -1.01
C GLY A 58 5.36 -16.91 -2.16
N ALA A 59 4.65 -17.04 -3.28
CA ALA A 59 4.57 -15.95 -4.25
C ALA A 59 3.74 -14.80 -3.64
N LEU A 60 3.94 -13.56 -4.13
CA LEU A 60 3.22 -12.36 -3.67
C LEU A 60 1.67 -12.45 -3.82
N THR A 61 1.16 -13.49 -4.45
CA THR A 61 -0.26 -13.77 -4.68
C THR A 61 -1.00 -14.29 -3.45
N ASP A 62 -0.30 -14.92 -2.50
CA ASP A 62 -0.90 -15.37 -1.25
C ASP A 62 -0.93 -14.19 -0.27
N ALA A 63 -1.88 -13.29 -0.51
CA ALA A 63 -2.77 -12.51 0.36
C ALA A 63 -2.55 -12.44 1.91
N VAL A 64 -1.34 -12.65 2.43
CA VAL A 64 -1.05 -12.62 3.87
C VAL A 64 -1.01 -11.19 4.37
N PRO A 65 -1.84 -10.81 5.35
CA PRO A 65 -1.79 -9.48 5.91
C PRO A 65 -0.79 -9.38 7.06
N PHE A 66 0.01 -8.33 7.06
CA PHE A 66 0.76 -7.89 8.23
C PHE A 66 -0.02 -6.82 8.99
N THR A 67 -0.17 -7.02 10.29
CA THR A 67 -0.56 -5.97 11.22
C THR A 67 0.69 -5.24 11.70
N VAL A 68 0.71 -3.92 11.51
CA VAL A 68 1.74 -3.01 12.00
C VAL A 68 1.17 -2.20 13.17
N GLY A 69 1.74 -2.38 14.35
CA GLY A 69 1.21 -1.83 15.61
C GLY A 69 1.08 -0.30 15.59
N GLY A 70 -0.13 0.20 15.80
CA GLY A 70 -0.42 1.64 15.79
C GLY A 70 -0.19 2.31 14.43
N VAL A 71 -0.34 1.55 13.34
CA VAL A 71 -0.29 2.03 11.95
C VAL A 71 -1.49 1.46 11.17
N GLY A 72 -1.63 0.14 11.05
CA GLY A 72 -2.72 -0.50 10.30
C GLY A 72 -2.47 -1.97 9.97
N SER A 73 -3.24 -2.53 9.03
CA SER A 73 -3.01 -3.87 8.48
C SER A 73 -2.94 -3.81 6.95
N TYR A 74 -1.95 -4.49 6.37
CA TYR A 74 -1.53 -4.30 4.97
C TYR A 74 -1.18 -5.61 4.28
N ARG A 75 -1.40 -5.69 2.97
CA ARG A 75 -0.93 -6.77 2.08
C ARG A 75 0.53 -6.56 1.68
N GLY A 76 1.16 -7.57 1.08
CA GLY A 76 2.55 -7.50 0.64
C GLY A 76 3.55 -7.57 1.80
N GLY A 77 4.74 -7.00 1.63
CA GLY A 77 5.79 -6.95 2.64
C GLY A 77 5.83 -5.64 3.43
N ILE A 78 6.45 -5.67 4.62
CA ILE A 78 6.70 -4.50 5.46
C ILE A 78 8.20 -4.35 5.68
N ASP A 79 8.76 -3.22 5.27
CA ASP A 79 10.13 -2.82 5.54
C ASP A 79 10.17 -1.84 6.73
N VAL A 80 11.09 -2.06 7.68
CA VAL A 80 11.31 -1.18 8.83
C VAL A 80 12.79 -0.85 8.97
N GLY A 81 13.11 0.41 9.20
CA GLY A 81 14.48 0.92 9.23
C GLY A 81 14.60 2.27 9.93
N PRO A 82 15.80 2.87 9.99
CA PRO A 82 16.01 4.20 10.53
C PRO A 82 15.18 5.23 9.78
N GLY A 83 14.57 6.16 10.51
CA GLY A 83 13.71 7.22 10.01
C GLY A 83 14.09 8.59 10.58
N ASN A 84 13.34 9.64 10.23
CA ASN A 84 13.54 10.98 10.76
C ASN A 84 13.10 11.05 12.23
N GLY A 85 14.07 10.99 13.15
CA GLY A 85 13.80 11.02 14.59
C GLY A 85 13.28 9.71 15.20
N GLY A 86 13.42 8.58 14.48
CA GLY A 86 12.95 7.27 14.97
C GLY A 86 13.11 6.18 13.92
N LEU A 87 12.04 5.40 13.72
CA LEU A 87 11.92 4.37 12.70
C LEU A 87 10.95 4.81 11.61
N ALA A 88 11.30 4.50 10.36
CA ALA A 88 10.42 4.56 9.20
C ALA A 88 9.82 3.18 8.91
N VAL A 89 8.61 3.18 8.36
CA VAL A 89 7.87 1.98 7.94
C VAL A 89 7.41 2.17 6.49
N VAL A 90 7.79 1.23 5.63
CA VAL A 90 7.39 1.19 4.21
C VAL A 90 6.67 -0.12 3.92
N ASN A 91 5.59 -0.07 3.14
CA ASN A 91 4.88 -1.25 2.67
C ASN A 91 5.23 -1.50 1.19
N ASN A 92 5.81 -2.66 0.89
CA ASN A 92 6.10 -3.12 -0.45
C ASN A 92 4.95 -4.02 -0.92
N VAL A 93 4.02 -3.49 -1.70
CA VAL A 93 2.72 -4.08 -1.98
C VAL A 93 2.49 -4.19 -3.49
N GLY A 94 1.78 -5.23 -3.94
CA GLY A 94 1.43 -5.39 -5.35
C GLY A 94 0.59 -4.22 -5.86
N LEU A 95 0.73 -3.83 -7.14
CA LEU A 95 0.05 -2.63 -7.66
C LEU A 95 -1.48 -2.66 -7.47
N GLU A 96 -2.13 -3.78 -7.76
CA GLU A 96 -3.60 -3.89 -7.59
C GLU A 96 -4.01 -3.98 -6.11
N ASP A 97 -3.20 -4.64 -5.25
CA ASP A 97 -3.40 -4.64 -3.78
C ASP A 97 -3.26 -3.23 -3.18
N TYR A 98 -2.38 -2.39 -3.76
CA TYR A 98 -2.25 -0.98 -3.39
C TYR A 98 -3.53 -0.21 -3.74
N VAL A 99 -4.00 -0.31 -4.98
CA VAL A 99 -5.22 0.37 -5.44
C VAL A 99 -6.44 -0.12 -4.66
N GLN A 100 -6.50 -1.40 -4.30
CA GLN A 100 -7.54 -1.95 -3.42
C GLN A 100 -7.58 -1.25 -2.06
N GLY A 101 -6.43 -0.84 -1.50
CA GLY A 101 -6.32 -0.13 -0.23
C GLY A 101 -6.54 1.39 -0.25
N ILE A 102 -6.91 1.98 -1.41
CA ILE A 102 -7.14 3.42 -1.57
C ILE A 102 -8.55 3.84 -1.11
N ALA A 103 -8.62 4.77 -0.16
CA ALA A 103 -9.85 5.23 0.51
C ALA A 103 -10.15 6.72 0.24
N GLU A 104 -10.16 7.10 -1.03
CA GLU A 104 -10.38 8.48 -1.50
C GLU A 104 -11.85 8.86 -1.62
N VAL A 105 -12.69 7.92 -2.05
CA VAL A 105 -14.12 8.14 -2.35
C VAL A 105 -15.00 7.09 -1.67
N PRO A 106 -16.26 7.39 -1.31
CA PRO A 106 -17.19 6.41 -0.77
C PRO A 106 -17.37 5.20 -1.71
N PRO A 107 -17.32 3.96 -1.21
CA PRO A 107 -17.38 2.75 -2.05
C PRO A 107 -18.77 2.49 -2.65
N THR A 108 -19.76 3.27 -2.22
CA THR A 108 -21.17 3.21 -2.65
C THR A 108 -21.49 4.12 -3.84
N TRP A 109 -20.50 4.86 -4.37
CA TRP A 109 -20.68 5.68 -5.57
C TRP A 109 -20.91 4.83 -6.84
N PRO A 110 -21.47 5.41 -7.92
CA PRO A 110 -21.72 4.70 -9.17
C PRO A 110 -20.43 4.10 -9.76
N ALA A 111 -20.53 2.90 -10.34
CA ALA A 111 -19.38 2.14 -10.85
C ALA A 111 -18.43 2.97 -11.73
N ALA A 112 -18.95 3.74 -12.69
CA ALA A 112 -18.13 4.57 -13.57
C ALA A 112 -17.28 5.64 -12.85
N ALA A 113 -17.74 6.17 -11.70
CA ALA A 113 -16.96 7.10 -10.88
C ALA A 113 -15.88 6.36 -10.08
N LEU A 114 -16.19 5.18 -9.55
CA LEU A 114 -15.22 4.32 -8.87
C LEU A 114 -14.13 3.84 -9.85
N GLU A 115 -14.52 3.36 -11.03
CA GLU A 115 -13.63 2.96 -12.12
C GLU A 115 -12.70 4.11 -12.52
N ALA A 116 -13.23 5.32 -12.74
CA ALA A 116 -12.41 6.50 -13.04
C ALA A 116 -11.40 6.81 -11.90
N GLN A 117 -11.82 6.74 -10.64
CA GLN A 117 -10.93 6.95 -9.50
C GLN A 117 -9.86 5.86 -9.37
N THR A 118 -10.19 4.58 -9.60
CA THR A 118 -9.21 3.48 -9.57
C THR A 118 -8.13 3.64 -10.64
N ILE A 119 -8.52 4.02 -11.86
CA ILE A 119 -7.59 4.27 -12.97
C ILE A 119 -6.71 5.49 -12.67
N ALA A 120 -7.30 6.61 -12.20
CA ALA A 120 -6.55 7.80 -11.83
C ALA A 120 -5.54 7.49 -10.71
N ALA A 121 -5.96 6.77 -9.67
CA ALA A 121 -5.10 6.36 -8.56
C ALA A 121 -3.96 5.44 -9.01
N ARG A 122 -4.24 4.41 -9.83
CA ARG A 122 -3.22 3.51 -10.41
C ARG A 122 -2.22 4.27 -11.28
N THR A 123 -2.70 5.24 -12.05
CA THR A 123 -1.85 6.07 -12.93
C THR A 123 -0.96 7.00 -12.11
N TYR A 124 -1.51 7.67 -11.09
CA TYR A 124 -0.77 8.59 -10.23
C TYR A 124 0.38 7.88 -9.50
N VAL A 125 0.12 6.74 -8.86
CA VAL A 125 1.19 6.02 -8.14
C VAL A 125 2.29 5.50 -9.06
N LEU A 126 1.98 5.13 -10.31
CA LEU A 126 2.98 4.76 -11.30
C LEU A 126 3.79 5.96 -11.80
N HIS A 127 3.20 7.14 -11.86
CA HIS A 127 3.92 8.38 -12.15
C HIS A 127 4.91 8.72 -11.02
N GLU A 128 4.46 8.72 -9.76
CA GLU A 128 5.31 8.95 -8.59
C GLU A 128 6.42 7.90 -8.46
N ALA A 129 6.10 6.63 -8.71
CA ALA A 129 7.05 5.52 -8.66
C ALA A 129 8.15 5.57 -9.74
N ALA A 130 7.95 6.34 -10.82
CA ALA A 130 8.95 6.62 -11.84
C ALA A 130 9.89 7.79 -11.46
N GLN A 131 9.53 8.60 -10.46
CA GLN A 131 10.38 9.68 -9.95
C GLN A 131 11.45 9.15 -8.99
N PRO A 132 12.57 9.89 -8.78
CA PRO A 132 13.58 9.52 -7.79
C PRO A 132 13.01 9.50 -6.36
N SER A 133 12.86 8.31 -5.78
CA SER A 133 12.42 8.10 -4.40
C SER A 133 13.38 8.75 -3.38
N THR A 134 12.87 9.64 -2.53
CA THR A 134 13.64 10.32 -1.47
C THR A 134 13.14 9.95 -0.09
N GLY A 135 13.96 10.22 0.94
CA GLY A 135 13.62 9.93 2.34
C GLY A 135 14.02 8.52 2.82
N PRO A 136 13.79 8.22 4.11
CA PRO A 136 14.26 6.99 4.73
C PRO A 136 13.54 5.77 4.16
N LEU A 137 14.26 4.67 3.95
CA LEU A 137 13.82 3.46 3.23
C LEU A 137 13.39 3.65 1.78
N HIS A 138 13.51 4.85 1.17
CA HIS A 138 13.14 5.12 -0.22
C HIS A 138 11.68 4.73 -0.59
N PRO A 139 10.66 5.32 0.05
CA PRO A 139 9.28 5.24 -0.42
C PRO A 139 9.14 5.92 -1.79
N GLN A 140 8.26 5.38 -2.63
CA GLN A 140 7.83 5.95 -3.91
C GLN A 140 6.63 6.88 -3.74
N ILE A 141 5.80 6.65 -2.72
CA ILE A 141 4.60 7.45 -2.43
C ILE A 141 4.30 7.44 -0.93
N CYS A 142 3.57 8.44 -0.43
CA CYS A 142 3.10 8.48 0.96
C CYS A 142 1.64 8.01 1.10
N ALA A 143 1.26 7.53 2.29
CA ALA A 143 -0.08 7.00 2.56
C ALA A 143 -1.12 8.05 3.00
N THR A 144 -0.78 9.34 2.99
CA THR A 144 -1.64 10.45 3.46
C THR A 144 -2.24 11.24 2.32
N ASP A 145 -3.16 12.16 2.64
CA ASP A 145 -3.74 13.16 1.72
C ASP A 145 -2.73 14.11 1.07
N SER A 146 -1.45 14.06 1.49
CA SER A 146 -0.34 14.72 0.80
C SER A 146 0.08 14.02 -0.50
N CYS A 147 -0.30 12.75 -0.67
CA CYS A 147 -0.12 11.98 -1.91
C CYS A 147 -1.44 11.29 -2.28
N GLN A 148 -1.77 10.18 -1.63
CA GLN A 148 -3.03 9.46 -1.77
C GLN A 148 -3.41 8.79 -0.45
N VAL A 149 -4.69 8.78 -0.10
CA VAL A 149 -5.18 8.15 1.15
C VAL A 149 -5.15 6.63 1.03
N TYR A 150 -4.06 6.00 1.49
CA TYR A 150 -3.87 4.55 1.50
C TYR A 150 -3.98 3.98 2.91
N VAL A 151 -5.01 3.17 3.15
CA VAL A 151 -5.33 2.60 4.48
C VAL A 151 -5.19 1.08 4.55
N GLY A 152 -4.72 0.45 3.47
CA GLY A 152 -4.55 -1.01 3.38
C GLY A 152 -5.87 -1.75 3.58
N LEU A 153 -5.86 -2.82 4.38
CA LEU A 153 -7.03 -3.67 4.63
C LEU A 153 -8.22 -2.94 5.28
N ALA A 154 -8.03 -1.76 5.88
CA ALA A 154 -9.17 -1.01 6.41
C ALA A 154 -10.21 -0.67 5.32
N ARG A 155 -9.77 -0.59 4.05
CA ARG A 155 -10.59 -0.38 2.84
C ARG A 155 -11.13 -1.66 2.20
N GLU A 156 -10.90 -2.82 2.83
CA GLU A 156 -11.57 -4.08 2.49
C GLU A 156 -12.57 -4.50 3.58
N HIS A 157 -12.72 -3.66 4.61
CA HIS A 157 -13.54 -3.90 5.79
C HIS A 157 -14.54 -2.75 6.03
N GLU A 158 -14.61 -1.78 5.12
CA GLU A 158 -15.59 -0.71 5.12
C GLU A 158 -16.94 -1.22 4.57
N ALA A 159 -18.04 -0.73 5.15
CA ALA A 159 -19.38 -1.21 4.83
C ALA A 159 -19.84 -0.67 3.48
N GLY A 160 -19.71 -1.49 2.42
CA GLY A 160 -20.10 -1.13 1.05
C GLY A 160 -19.03 -1.41 -0.01
N ASP A 161 -17.84 -1.86 0.40
CA ASP A 161 -16.65 -2.06 -0.46
C ASP A 161 -16.81 -2.97 -1.68
N GLY A 162 -17.91 -3.72 -1.79
CA GLY A 162 -18.21 -4.52 -2.97
C GLY A 162 -18.21 -3.72 -4.28
N GLY A 163 -18.57 -2.43 -4.24
CA GLY A 163 -18.45 -1.51 -5.38
C GLY A 163 -17.01 -1.16 -5.71
N TRP A 164 -16.18 -0.87 -4.70
CA TRP A 164 -14.77 -0.51 -4.86
C TRP A 164 -13.96 -1.69 -5.41
N ALA A 165 -14.06 -2.87 -4.77
CA ALA A 165 -13.35 -4.07 -5.21
C ALA A 165 -13.72 -4.49 -6.64
N ALA A 166 -15.01 -4.37 -7.01
CA ALA A 166 -15.45 -4.61 -8.38
C ALA A 166 -14.86 -3.61 -9.38
N ALA A 167 -14.75 -2.33 -9.03
CA ALA A 167 -14.12 -1.31 -9.88
C ALA A 167 -12.61 -1.55 -10.05
N VAL A 168 -11.88 -1.90 -8.99
CA VAL A 168 -10.45 -2.26 -9.05
C VAL A 168 -10.26 -3.45 -9.99
N GLN A 169 -11.07 -4.50 -9.85
CA GLN A 169 -11.02 -5.69 -10.71
C GLN A 169 -11.38 -5.37 -12.17
N ALA A 170 -12.42 -4.55 -12.41
CA ALA A 170 -12.88 -4.17 -13.75
C ALA A 170 -11.86 -3.30 -14.51
N THR A 171 -11.06 -2.52 -13.79
CA THR A 171 -10.02 -1.64 -14.36
C THR A 171 -8.60 -2.20 -14.20
N ALA A 172 -8.42 -3.45 -13.77
CA ALA A 172 -7.11 -4.02 -13.49
C ALA A 172 -6.12 -3.80 -14.66
N GLY A 173 -4.95 -3.24 -14.37
CA GLY A 173 -3.94 -2.87 -15.36
C GLY A 173 -4.28 -1.66 -16.26
N GLN A 174 -5.43 -0.98 -16.09
CA GLN A 174 -5.77 0.22 -16.86
C GLN A 174 -5.18 1.48 -16.23
N ILE A 175 -4.51 2.29 -17.06
CA ILE A 175 -3.90 3.58 -16.70
C ILE A 175 -4.16 4.62 -17.79
N VAL A 176 -3.92 5.91 -17.53
CA VAL A 176 -3.92 6.96 -18.57
C VAL A 176 -2.49 7.32 -18.95
N GLU A 177 -2.18 7.32 -20.24
CA GLU A 177 -0.83 7.57 -20.76
C GLU A 177 -0.73 8.84 -21.61
N TYR A 178 0.42 9.53 -21.52
CA TYR A 178 0.82 10.58 -22.46
C TYR A 178 2.28 10.35 -22.87
N GLY A 179 2.56 10.34 -24.18
CA GLY A 179 3.91 10.02 -24.68
C GLY A 179 4.39 8.59 -24.38
N GLY A 180 3.48 7.66 -24.05
CA GLY A 180 3.82 6.28 -23.66
C GLY A 180 4.37 6.17 -22.24
N GLN A 181 4.02 7.10 -21.35
CA GLN A 181 4.32 7.08 -19.91
C GLN A 181 3.03 7.38 -19.12
N PRO A 182 2.89 6.88 -17.87
CA PRO A 182 1.80 7.25 -16.98
C PRO A 182 1.74 8.77 -16.74
N ILE A 183 0.57 9.37 -16.90
CA ILE A 183 0.40 10.81 -16.66
C ILE A 183 0.48 11.17 -15.18
N LEU A 184 0.77 12.44 -14.88
CA LEU A 184 0.52 13.01 -13.56
C LEU A 184 -1.00 13.14 -13.35
N ALA A 185 -1.64 12.05 -12.93
CA ALA A 185 -3.09 11.94 -12.78
C ALA A 185 -3.62 12.62 -11.51
N MET A 186 -3.38 13.94 -11.39
CA MET A 186 -3.90 14.75 -10.27
C MET A 186 -5.42 14.58 -10.12
N TYR A 187 -5.91 14.51 -8.88
CA TYR A 187 -7.34 14.52 -8.55
C TYR A 187 -7.58 15.18 -7.19
N SER A 188 -8.80 15.68 -6.94
CA SER A 188 -9.17 16.27 -5.64
C SER A 188 -10.67 16.17 -5.36
N SER A 189 -11.10 16.35 -4.10
CA SER A 189 -12.51 16.24 -3.66
C SER A 189 -13.46 17.00 -4.58
N SER A 190 -13.25 18.31 -4.71
CA SER A 190 -14.11 19.16 -5.53
C SER A 190 -13.36 20.36 -6.09
N ASN A 191 -13.62 20.71 -7.35
CA ASN A 191 -13.06 21.89 -8.01
C ASN A 191 -14.03 23.11 -7.95
N GLY A 192 -15.19 22.95 -7.30
CA GLY A 192 -16.24 23.95 -7.17
C GLY A 192 -17.04 24.23 -8.46
N GLY A 193 -16.70 23.57 -9.57
CA GLY A 193 -17.42 23.62 -10.83
C GLY A 193 -16.59 24.01 -12.07
N HIS A 194 -15.26 23.96 -11.99
CA HIS A 194 -14.30 24.24 -13.06
C HIS A 194 -12.90 23.85 -12.57
N THR A 195 -12.11 23.11 -13.34
CA THR A 195 -10.75 22.72 -12.93
C THR A 195 -9.76 23.88 -13.02
N VAL A 196 -8.65 23.75 -12.29
CA VAL A 196 -7.46 24.61 -12.37
C VAL A 196 -6.45 23.99 -13.34
N ALA A 197 -5.72 24.79 -14.10
CA ALA A 197 -4.66 24.29 -14.99
C ALA A 197 -3.44 23.82 -14.18
N GLY A 198 -2.88 22.66 -14.54
CA GLY A 198 -1.61 22.16 -14.02
C GLY A 198 -0.42 22.57 -14.89
N SER A 199 0.76 22.01 -14.59
CA SER A 199 1.98 22.17 -15.41
C SER A 199 1.94 21.43 -16.75
N GLU A 200 1.07 20.44 -16.86
CA GLU A 200 1.07 19.45 -17.93
C GLU A 200 0.07 19.78 -19.05
N PRO A 201 0.36 19.44 -20.32
CA PRO A 201 -0.49 19.82 -21.47
C PRO A 201 -1.87 19.17 -21.47
N TYR A 202 -2.07 18.10 -20.68
CA TYR A 202 -3.35 17.42 -20.48
C TYR A 202 -4.10 17.92 -19.22
N LEU A 203 -3.45 18.60 -18.27
CA LEU A 203 -4.08 19.17 -17.07
C LEU A 203 -4.62 20.58 -17.37
N LYS A 204 -5.64 20.66 -18.22
CA LYS A 204 -6.25 21.92 -18.64
C LYS A 204 -7.31 22.40 -17.63
N SER A 205 -7.48 23.71 -17.54
CA SER A 205 -8.65 24.31 -16.90
C SER A 205 -9.88 24.12 -17.80
N VAL A 206 -10.91 23.42 -17.30
CA VAL A 206 -12.14 23.06 -18.03
C VAL A 206 -13.39 23.26 -17.15
N PRO A 207 -14.54 23.65 -17.72
CA PRO A 207 -15.80 23.71 -16.98
C PRO A 207 -16.23 22.34 -16.45
N ASP A 208 -16.76 22.31 -15.22
CA ASP A 208 -17.24 21.09 -14.57
C ASP A 208 -18.59 21.34 -13.88
N PRO A 209 -19.68 21.54 -14.63
CA PRO A 209 -20.99 21.83 -14.04
C PRO A 209 -21.51 20.68 -13.16
N GLU A 210 -21.04 19.44 -13.39
CA GLU A 210 -21.37 18.27 -12.58
C GLU A 210 -20.82 18.37 -11.15
N ASP A 211 -19.60 18.87 -10.95
CA ASP A 211 -19.05 19.15 -9.62
C ASP A 211 -19.91 20.18 -8.87
N ALA A 212 -20.23 21.32 -9.49
CA ALA A 212 -21.03 22.37 -8.88
C ALA A 212 -22.45 21.91 -8.47
N ALA A 213 -23.00 20.92 -9.18
CA ALA A 213 -24.30 20.32 -8.85
C ALA A 213 -24.22 19.21 -7.78
N SER A 214 -23.08 18.51 -7.67
CA SER A 214 -22.94 17.30 -6.86
C SER A 214 -22.18 17.50 -5.55
N SER A 215 -21.36 18.55 -5.48
CA SER A 215 -20.45 18.81 -4.36
C SER A 215 -21.15 19.46 -3.15
N PRO A 216 -21.01 18.90 -1.93
CA PRO A 216 -21.43 19.56 -0.70
C PRO A 216 -20.42 20.61 -0.22
N ASP A 217 -19.22 20.71 -0.82
CA ASP A 217 -18.10 21.55 -0.39
C ASP A 217 -18.30 23.06 -0.73
N ASN A 218 -19.51 23.57 -0.55
CA ASN A 218 -19.83 25.00 -0.61
C ASN A 218 -19.49 25.66 0.73
N PHE A 219 -18.73 26.75 0.71
CA PHE A 219 -18.33 27.50 1.91
C PHE A 219 -18.81 28.95 1.88
N ARG A 220 -19.08 29.49 3.08
CA ARG A 220 -19.35 30.91 3.30
C ARG A 220 -18.59 31.37 4.53
N VAL A 221 -17.73 32.36 4.34
CA VAL A 221 -16.81 32.89 5.37
C VAL A 221 -17.02 34.39 5.48
N SER A 222 -17.07 34.90 6.72
CA SER A 222 -17.08 36.34 7.03
C SER A 222 -15.68 36.72 7.47
N ILE A 223 -15.07 37.71 6.83
CA ILE A 223 -13.75 38.24 7.17
C ILE A 223 -13.89 39.74 7.46
N PRO A 224 -13.64 40.22 8.69
CA PRO A 224 -13.65 41.64 8.99
C PRO A 224 -12.69 42.41 8.07
N LEU A 225 -13.12 43.54 7.51
CA LEU A 225 -12.28 44.37 6.63
C LEU A 225 -11.01 44.90 7.34
N ALA A 226 -11.05 45.01 8.67
CA ALA A 226 -9.89 45.34 9.49
C ALA A 226 -8.76 44.29 9.42
N ASP A 227 -9.11 43.01 9.35
CA ASP A 227 -8.14 41.91 9.28
C ASP A 227 -7.42 41.88 7.93
N LEU A 228 -8.11 42.33 6.86
CA LEU A 228 -7.52 42.47 5.52
C LEU A 228 -6.38 43.50 5.51
N ALA A 229 -6.52 44.63 6.20
CA ALA A 229 -5.45 45.63 6.25
C ALA A 229 -4.15 45.03 6.84
N SER A 230 -4.27 44.25 7.90
CA SER A 230 -3.17 43.53 8.54
C SER A 230 -2.61 42.42 7.65
N ALA A 231 -3.46 41.53 7.10
CA ALA A 231 -3.04 40.39 6.28
C ALA A 231 -2.33 40.80 4.98
N PHE A 232 -2.72 41.93 4.40
CA PHE A 232 -2.13 42.46 3.16
C PHE A 232 -1.03 43.52 3.41
N GLY A 233 -0.80 43.95 4.65
CA GLY A 233 0.21 44.95 5.00
C GLY A 233 -0.10 46.36 4.47
N LEU A 234 -1.38 46.73 4.44
CA LEU A 234 -1.86 47.98 3.86
C LEU A 234 -1.72 49.15 4.83
N PRO A 235 -1.41 50.38 4.36
CA PRO A 235 -1.09 51.53 5.22
C PRO A 235 -2.34 52.22 5.81
N GLY A 236 -3.48 51.55 5.83
CA GLY A 236 -4.75 52.06 6.34
C GLY A 236 -5.89 51.05 6.19
N PRO A 237 -7.05 51.32 6.79
CA PRO A 237 -8.18 50.38 6.80
C PRO A 237 -8.73 50.13 5.39
N VAL A 238 -9.02 48.87 5.09
CA VAL A 238 -9.73 48.48 3.87
C VAL A 238 -11.18 48.97 3.98
N THR A 239 -11.62 49.77 3.01
CA THR A 239 -12.96 50.36 2.95
C THR A 239 -13.86 49.68 1.91
N GLY A 240 -13.28 48.87 1.02
CA GLY A 240 -14.02 48.08 0.06
C GLY A 240 -13.18 46.97 -0.57
N VAL A 241 -13.86 45.93 -1.05
CA VAL A 241 -13.24 44.88 -1.85
C VAL A 241 -14.19 44.56 -3.01
N THR A 242 -13.66 44.43 -4.21
CA THR A 242 -14.42 44.07 -5.42
C THR A 242 -13.72 42.95 -6.18
N GLN A 243 -14.47 42.21 -6.99
CA GLN A 243 -13.93 41.13 -7.82
C GLN A 243 -14.46 41.25 -9.24
N GLN A 244 -13.58 41.06 -10.22
CA GLN A 244 -13.93 41.02 -11.64
C GLN A 244 -13.22 39.82 -12.28
N GLY A 245 -13.97 38.74 -12.49
CA GLY A 245 -13.40 37.44 -12.87
C GLY A 245 -12.49 36.92 -11.75
N ASP A 246 -11.24 36.59 -12.10
CA ASP A 246 -10.23 36.14 -11.13
C ASP A 246 -9.64 37.28 -10.28
N LEU A 247 -9.74 38.53 -10.75
CA LEU A 247 -9.04 39.65 -10.14
C LEU A 247 -9.80 40.19 -8.93
N VAL A 248 -9.17 40.15 -7.76
CA VAL A 248 -9.65 40.78 -6.52
C VAL A 248 -8.96 42.14 -6.34
N THR A 249 -9.74 43.17 -6.07
CA THR A 249 -9.27 44.54 -5.80
C THR A 249 -9.60 44.93 -4.36
N LEU A 250 -8.58 45.16 -3.54
CA LEU A 250 -8.69 45.78 -2.21
C LEU A 250 -8.59 47.30 -2.34
N ILE A 251 -9.45 48.03 -1.64
CA ILE A 251 -9.48 49.50 -1.61
C ILE A 251 -9.29 49.96 -0.16
N TRP A 252 -8.35 50.88 0.10
CA TRP A 252 -8.10 51.44 1.43
C TRP A 252 -7.98 52.96 1.41
N HIS A 253 -8.20 53.58 2.58
CA HIS A 253 -7.89 55.00 2.81
C HIS A 253 -6.65 55.11 3.71
N SER A 254 -5.68 55.98 3.41
CA SER A 254 -4.60 56.26 4.36
C SER A 254 -5.02 57.31 5.38
N ASN A 255 -4.77 57.05 6.65
CA ASN A 255 -4.94 58.01 7.75
C ASN A 255 -3.60 58.71 8.07
N GLN A 256 -2.85 59.13 7.05
CA GLN A 256 -1.66 59.96 7.26
C GLN A 256 -2.07 61.44 7.36
N PRO A 257 -1.85 62.12 8.50
CA PRO A 257 -1.97 63.57 8.57
C PRO A 257 -0.90 64.17 7.65
N SER A 258 -1.28 65.13 6.82
CA SER A 258 -0.29 65.95 6.10
C SER A 258 0.60 66.67 7.12
N SER A 259 1.91 66.39 7.12
CA SER A 259 2.86 67.04 8.02
C SER A 259 2.76 68.56 7.92
N PRO A 260 2.71 69.31 9.05
CA PRO A 260 2.72 70.76 9.00
C PRO A 260 3.99 71.28 8.34
N VAL A 261 3.85 72.11 7.31
CA VAL A 261 4.99 72.80 6.69
C VAL A 261 5.54 73.81 7.70
N SER A 262 6.77 73.59 8.16
CA SER A 262 7.47 74.53 9.03
C SER A 262 7.90 75.76 8.22
N PRO A 263 7.59 77.00 8.64
CA PRO A 263 7.91 78.20 7.87
C PRO A 263 9.41 78.54 7.98
N GLY A 264 10.19 78.06 7.02
CA GLY A 264 11.59 78.45 6.84
C GLY A 264 11.70 79.93 6.40
N SER A 265 12.59 80.68 7.06
CA SER A 265 12.82 82.09 6.81
C SER A 265 13.51 82.36 5.47
N GLY A 266 12.82 83.03 4.55
CA GLY A 266 13.35 83.46 3.25
C GLY A 266 12.72 84.78 2.79
N ARG A 267 13.57 85.79 2.53
CA ARG A 267 13.19 87.18 2.18
C ARG A 267 12.64 87.27 0.73
N PRO A 268 11.70 88.19 0.42
CA PRO A 268 10.90 88.11 -0.81
C PRO A 268 11.54 88.78 -2.04
N ALA A 269 11.08 88.37 -3.23
CA ALA A 269 11.27 89.08 -4.49
C ALA A 269 9.93 89.20 -5.25
N ALA A 270 9.67 90.42 -5.72
CA ALA A 270 8.48 90.99 -6.37
C ALA A 270 7.55 90.09 -7.23
N ALA A 271 6.24 90.36 -7.09
CA ALA A 271 5.23 90.15 -8.14
C ALA A 271 5.17 91.41 -9.07
N PRO A 272 4.45 91.39 -10.22
CA PRO A 272 2.98 91.45 -10.19
C PRO A 272 2.21 90.66 -11.28
N ASN A 273 1.02 90.19 -10.88
CA ASN A 273 -0.27 90.15 -11.61
C ASN A 273 -0.45 89.36 -12.93
N SER A 274 -1.60 88.73 -13.21
CA SER A 274 -2.60 88.01 -12.40
C SER A 274 -3.75 87.51 -13.30
N SER A 275 -4.03 86.21 -13.34
CA SER A 275 -5.29 85.63 -13.86
C SER A 275 -5.61 84.32 -13.13
N ALA A 276 -6.49 84.41 -12.12
CA ALA A 276 -7.24 83.37 -11.40
C ALA A 276 -6.74 81.89 -11.39
N PRO A 277 -6.33 81.36 -10.22
CA PRO A 277 -6.41 79.92 -9.94
C PRO A 277 -7.81 79.54 -9.42
N ALA A 278 -8.30 78.37 -9.84
CA ALA A 278 -9.50 77.70 -9.32
C ALA A 278 -9.29 77.19 -7.86
N PRO A 279 -10.35 76.91 -7.08
CA PRO A 279 -10.21 76.50 -5.69
C PRO A 279 -9.47 75.17 -5.54
N ALA A 280 -8.60 75.09 -4.53
CA ALA A 280 -7.77 73.93 -4.25
C ALA A 280 -8.61 72.76 -3.71
N ASN A 281 -8.51 71.59 -4.35
CA ASN A 281 -8.96 70.32 -3.80
C ASN A 281 -8.02 69.90 -2.64
N GLN A 282 -8.58 69.63 -1.45
CA GLN A 282 -7.84 69.03 -0.35
C GLN A 282 -8.28 67.57 -0.10
N GLY A 283 -7.30 66.68 0.06
CA GLY A 283 -7.36 65.58 1.02
C GLY A 283 -8.12 64.30 0.63
N ALA A 284 -7.51 63.43 -0.19
CA ALA A 284 -7.82 62.00 -0.19
C ALA A 284 -6.65 61.15 -0.72
N THR A 285 -5.76 60.68 0.17
CA THR A 285 -4.73 59.67 -0.16
C THR A 285 -5.24 58.26 0.14
N GLY A 286 -6.13 57.78 -0.73
CA GLY A 286 -6.51 56.36 -0.79
C GLY A 286 -5.62 55.57 -1.77
N GLY A 287 -5.77 54.24 -1.77
CA GLY A 287 -5.05 53.37 -2.69
C GLY A 287 -5.81 52.07 -3.01
N GLN A 288 -5.31 51.34 -4.01
CA GLN A 288 -5.85 50.06 -4.45
C GLN A 288 -4.75 49.02 -4.65
N LEU A 289 -5.06 47.76 -4.35
CA LEU A 289 -4.19 46.61 -4.58
C LEU A 289 -4.99 45.55 -5.34
N GLN A 290 -4.47 45.14 -6.50
CA GLN A 290 -5.07 44.13 -7.36
C GLN A 290 -4.23 42.85 -7.36
N LEU A 291 -4.90 41.70 -7.30
CA LEU A 291 -4.27 40.39 -7.24
C LEU A 291 -5.24 39.29 -7.70
N GLY A 292 -4.71 38.22 -8.30
CA GLY A 292 -5.51 37.06 -8.69
C GLY A 292 -6.02 36.27 -7.48
N SER A 293 -7.06 35.46 -7.69
CA SER A 293 -7.79 34.76 -6.61
C SER A 293 -6.86 33.83 -5.80
N THR A 294 -5.93 33.14 -6.47
CA THR A 294 -4.94 32.26 -5.84
C THR A 294 -4.01 33.03 -4.89
N SER A 295 -3.49 34.20 -5.31
CA SER A 295 -2.65 35.05 -4.47
C SER A 295 -3.42 35.67 -3.31
N PHE A 296 -4.70 36.02 -3.54
CA PHE A 296 -5.60 36.50 -2.50
C PHE A 296 -5.84 35.41 -1.45
N ARG A 297 -6.20 34.21 -1.88
CA ARG A 297 -6.38 33.01 -1.05
C ARG A 297 -5.13 32.70 -0.21
N GLN A 298 -3.95 32.70 -0.83
CA GLN A 298 -2.69 32.46 -0.12
C GLN A 298 -2.45 33.50 0.98
N LYS A 299 -2.62 34.80 0.67
CA LYS A 299 -2.50 35.89 1.65
C LYS A 299 -3.50 35.75 2.79
N ILE A 300 -4.78 35.53 2.49
CA ILE A 300 -5.83 35.31 3.50
C ILE A 300 -5.49 34.11 4.39
N ASN A 301 -5.16 32.94 3.82
CA ASN A 301 -4.84 31.74 4.60
C ASN A 301 -3.56 31.88 5.44
N SER A 302 -2.66 32.81 5.09
CA SER A 302 -1.46 33.14 5.88
C SER A 302 -1.68 34.21 6.96
N GLY A 303 -2.66 35.10 6.79
CA GLY A 303 -2.82 36.32 7.60
C GLY A 303 -4.14 36.45 8.36
N VAL A 304 -5.14 35.62 8.06
CA VAL A 304 -6.46 35.59 8.71
C VAL A 304 -6.69 34.19 9.29
N PRO A 305 -6.93 34.03 10.60
CA PRO A 305 -7.17 32.72 11.21
C PRO A 305 -8.39 31.99 10.63
N ALA A 306 -8.29 30.66 10.51
CA ALA A 306 -9.37 29.83 10.00
C ALA A 306 -10.58 29.82 10.96
N PRO A 307 -11.82 29.97 10.46
CA PRO A 307 -13.02 29.83 11.28
C PRO A 307 -13.16 28.43 11.87
N ALA A 308 -13.83 28.30 13.02
CA ALA A 308 -14.07 27.02 13.67
C ALA A 308 -14.77 26.02 12.72
N GLY A 309 -14.16 24.86 12.52
CA GLY A 309 -14.62 23.83 11.58
C GLY A 309 -13.90 23.83 10.21
N PHE A 310 -13.04 24.81 9.93
CA PHE A 310 -12.21 24.87 8.73
C PHE A 310 -10.72 24.70 9.07
N SER A 311 -9.97 23.99 8.23
CA SER A 311 -8.50 23.87 8.34
C SER A 311 -7.75 25.09 7.78
N GLN A 312 -8.42 25.88 6.95
CA GLN A 312 -7.89 27.09 6.29
C GLN A 312 -9.06 28.03 6.00
N THR A 313 -8.81 29.35 6.04
CA THR A 313 -9.85 30.39 5.93
C THR A 313 -10.60 30.35 4.61
N LEU A 314 -9.90 30.11 3.50
CA LEU A 314 -10.47 29.93 2.16
C LEU A 314 -10.07 28.55 1.61
N PRO A 315 -11.00 27.57 1.58
CA PRO A 315 -10.73 26.21 1.11
C PRO A 315 -10.25 26.12 -0.34
N SER A 316 -10.84 26.89 -1.26
CA SER A 316 -10.47 26.97 -2.67
C SER A 316 -10.18 28.41 -3.11
N ASP A 317 -9.71 28.58 -4.34
CA ASP A 317 -9.60 29.86 -5.05
C ASP A 317 -10.92 30.25 -5.76
N ARG A 318 -11.81 29.28 -6.01
CA ARG A 318 -13.14 29.52 -6.59
C ARG A 318 -14.13 30.08 -5.56
N PHE A 319 -13.99 31.37 -5.27
CA PHE A 319 -14.94 32.15 -4.50
C PHE A 319 -15.44 33.39 -5.24
N GLN A 320 -16.61 33.85 -4.82
CA GLN A 320 -17.13 35.19 -5.07
C GLN A 320 -17.06 35.99 -3.76
N ILE A 321 -16.67 37.26 -3.86
CA ILE A 321 -16.73 38.20 -2.74
C ILE A 321 -17.86 39.21 -2.87
N THR A 322 -18.50 39.49 -1.75
CA THR A 322 -19.43 40.61 -1.54
C THR A 322 -19.09 41.31 -0.23
N THR A 323 -19.29 42.62 -0.13
CA THR A 323 -19.13 43.34 1.14
C THR A 323 -20.48 43.52 1.84
N SER A 324 -20.51 43.33 3.15
CA SER A 324 -21.71 43.42 3.98
C SER A 324 -21.39 44.16 5.28
N GLY A 325 -21.51 45.49 5.25
CA GLY A 325 -21.12 46.34 6.39
C GLY A 325 -19.60 46.36 6.55
N ALA A 326 -19.12 45.98 7.73
CA ALA A 326 -17.68 45.92 8.05
C ALA A 326 -17.01 44.59 7.66
N ASP A 327 -17.75 43.66 7.04
CA ASP A 327 -17.27 42.32 6.68
C ASP A 327 -17.18 42.13 5.16
N LEU A 328 -16.14 41.42 4.74
CA LEU A 328 -16.06 40.72 3.47
C LEU A 328 -16.72 39.35 3.60
N ILE A 329 -17.82 39.16 2.87
CA ILE A 329 -18.49 37.87 2.73
C ILE A 329 -17.90 37.15 1.54
N VAL A 330 -17.17 36.07 1.81
CA VAL A 330 -16.59 35.18 0.79
C VAL A 330 -17.48 33.95 0.66
N THR A 331 -18.11 33.75 -0.50
CA THR A 331 -18.91 32.56 -0.82
C THR A 331 -18.27 31.81 -1.97
N GLY A 332 -17.87 30.55 -1.75
CA GLY A 332 -17.19 29.75 -2.77
C GLY A 332 -17.55 28.28 -2.68
N GLY A 333 -16.91 27.50 -3.55
CA GLY A 333 -17.07 26.04 -3.58
C GLY A 333 -15.77 25.35 -3.94
N GLY A 334 -15.67 24.08 -3.58
CA GLY A 334 -14.50 23.24 -3.88
C GLY A 334 -13.57 23.04 -2.70
N ARG A 335 -12.83 21.93 -2.76
CA ARG A 335 -11.94 21.43 -1.73
C ARG A 335 -10.80 20.63 -2.35
N GLY A 336 -9.58 21.07 -2.09
CA GLY A 336 -8.35 20.55 -2.71
C GLY A 336 -7.79 21.52 -3.75
N HIS A 337 -6.90 21.04 -4.62
CA HIS A 337 -6.18 21.89 -5.57
C HIS A 337 -6.93 22.17 -6.88
N GLY A 338 -8.03 21.47 -7.18
CA GLY A 338 -8.84 21.69 -8.39
C GLY A 338 -8.17 21.29 -9.72
N ILE A 339 -6.87 21.00 -9.74
CA ILE A 339 -6.14 20.43 -10.89
C ILE A 339 -6.59 18.98 -11.15
N GLY A 340 -6.86 18.65 -12.41
CA GLY A 340 -7.20 17.29 -12.85
C GLY A 340 -8.62 16.86 -12.48
N LEU A 341 -8.79 15.61 -12.06
CA LEU A 341 -10.11 15.02 -11.82
C LEU A 341 -10.76 15.56 -10.53
N SER A 342 -12.01 16.02 -10.61
CA SER A 342 -12.86 16.21 -9.43
C SER A 342 -13.55 14.89 -9.08
N GLN A 343 -13.46 14.49 -7.81
CA GLN A 343 -14.17 13.32 -7.29
C GLN A 343 -15.70 13.56 -7.35
N TYR A 344 -16.20 14.70 -6.86
CA TYR A 344 -17.63 15.02 -6.94
C TYR A 344 -18.12 15.31 -8.36
N GLY A 345 -17.27 15.84 -9.24
CA GLY A 345 -17.61 15.99 -10.66
C GLY A 345 -17.66 14.64 -11.39
N ALA A 346 -16.75 13.72 -11.09
CA ALA A 346 -16.80 12.34 -11.57
C ALA A 346 -18.07 11.61 -11.09
N LEU A 347 -18.49 11.81 -9.83
CA LEU A 347 -19.78 11.34 -9.32
C LEU A 347 -20.95 11.89 -10.16
N GLY A 348 -21.02 13.20 -10.37
CA GLY A 348 -22.10 13.82 -11.15
C GLY A 348 -22.15 13.36 -12.60
N LYS A 349 -20.98 13.23 -13.25
CA LYS A 349 -20.84 12.70 -14.61
C LYS A 349 -21.30 11.24 -14.70
N ALA A 350 -20.97 10.41 -13.71
CA ALA A 350 -21.43 9.01 -13.64
C ALA A 350 -22.95 8.90 -13.36
N VAL A 351 -23.53 9.80 -12.56
CA VAL A 351 -24.99 9.93 -12.38
C VAL A 351 -25.65 10.32 -13.70
N ASN A 352 -25.01 11.18 -14.50
CA ASN A 352 -25.40 11.53 -15.88
C ASN A 352 -25.01 10.46 -16.93
N HIS A 353 -24.76 9.22 -16.50
CA HIS A 353 -24.47 8.05 -17.35
C HIS A 353 -23.20 8.14 -18.21
N GLN A 354 -22.24 9.01 -17.90
CA GLN A 354 -20.91 8.93 -18.50
C GLN A 354 -20.16 7.67 -18.03
N SER A 355 -19.41 7.04 -18.94
CA SER A 355 -18.46 5.97 -18.62
C SER A 355 -17.16 6.52 -18.01
N ALA A 356 -16.41 5.68 -17.29
CA ALA A 356 -15.11 6.05 -16.73
C ALA A 356 -14.14 6.62 -17.79
N SER A 357 -14.14 6.06 -19.00
CA SER A 357 -13.31 6.55 -20.12
C SER A 357 -13.70 7.96 -20.60
N GLN A 358 -14.98 8.34 -20.50
CA GLN A 358 -15.43 9.71 -20.80
C GLN A 358 -15.06 10.67 -19.67
N ILE A 359 -15.31 10.27 -18.42
CA ILE A 359 -14.96 11.05 -17.22
C ILE A 359 -13.46 11.40 -17.21
N LEU A 360 -12.59 10.41 -17.44
CA LEU A 360 -11.15 10.61 -17.53
C LEU A 360 -10.75 11.52 -18.70
N ALA A 361 -11.43 11.41 -19.85
CA ALA A 361 -11.16 12.25 -21.02
C ALA A 361 -11.57 13.72 -20.81
N ASP A 362 -12.68 13.98 -20.09
CA ASP A 362 -13.11 15.33 -19.72
C ASP A 362 -12.03 16.03 -18.87
N TYR A 363 -11.40 15.32 -17.92
CA TYR A 363 -10.41 15.90 -16.99
C TYR A 363 -8.96 15.92 -17.51
N TYR A 364 -8.56 14.91 -18.29
CA TYR A 364 -7.17 14.74 -18.75
C TYR A 364 -7.01 15.07 -20.24
N GLY A 365 -7.63 16.17 -20.67
CA GLY A 365 -7.37 16.78 -21.99
C GLY A 365 -7.73 15.91 -23.20
N GLY A 366 -8.66 14.97 -23.05
CA GLY A 366 -9.10 14.01 -24.07
C GLY A 366 -8.41 12.65 -24.01
N LEU A 367 -7.44 12.44 -23.11
CA LEU A 367 -6.76 11.15 -22.93
C LEU A 367 -7.72 10.09 -22.35
N ARG A 368 -7.50 8.83 -22.71
CA ARG A 368 -8.35 7.70 -22.33
C ARG A 368 -7.52 6.57 -21.72
N PRO A 369 -8.12 5.71 -20.88
CA PRO A 369 -7.43 4.57 -20.33
C PRO A 369 -6.96 3.58 -21.41
N SER A 370 -5.74 3.08 -21.22
CA SER A 370 -5.09 1.99 -21.93
C SER A 370 -4.70 0.90 -20.92
N ALA A 371 -4.50 -0.33 -21.39
CA ALA A 371 -3.95 -1.42 -20.58
C ALA A 371 -2.60 -1.89 -21.15
N PRO A 372 -1.50 -1.12 -20.94
CA PRO A 372 -0.18 -1.53 -21.36
C PRO A 372 0.25 -2.74 -20.50
N GLY A 373 0.42 -3.91 -21.12
CA GLY A 373 0.59 -5.20 -20.43
C GLY A 373 1.88 -5.38 -19.59
N HIS A 374 2.64 -4.31 -19.36
CA HIS A 374 3.85 -4.27 -18.56
C HIS A 374 3.84 -3.06 -17.62
N LEU A 375 3.11 -3.18 -16.49
CA LEU A 375 3.18 -2.22 -15.38
C LEU A 375 4.21 -2.66 -14.33
N ALA A 376 4.63 -1.74 -13.47
CA ALA A 376 5.42 -2.09 -12.29
C ALA A 376 4.63 -3.07 -11.40
N PRO A 377 5.22 -4.20 -10.97
CA PRO A 377 4.48 -5.24 -10.25
C PRO A 377 4.15 -4.86 -8.81
N SER A 378 4.95 -3.98 -8.19
CA SER A 378 4.76 -3.50 -6.82
C SER A 378 5.10 -2.03 -6.66
N VAL A 379 4.62 -1.45 -5.56
CA VAL A 379 4.82 -0.07 -5.11
C VAL A 379 5.34 -0.08 -3.68
N ARG A 380 6.22 0.87 -3.33
CA ARG A 380 6.76 1.06 -1.99
C ARG A 380 6.15 2.30 -1.32
N VAL A 381 5.21 2.08 -0.41
CA VAL A 381 4.39 3.13 0.24
C VAL A 381 4.93 3.48 1.62
N GLY A 382 5.25 4.75 1.87
CA GLY A 382 5.61 5.25 3.20
C GLY A 382 4.39 5.31 4.11
N LEU A 383 4.34 4.45 5.13
CA LEU A 383 3.23 4.34 6.08
C LEU A 383 3.41 5.20 7.33
N ALA A 384 4.65 5.30 7.83
CA ALA A 384 4.98 6.05 9.04
C ALA A 384 6.46 6.41 9.09
N ASP A 385 6.77 7.49 9.81
CA ASP A 385 8.12 7.91 10.15
C ASP A 385 8.18 8.37 11.63
N GLY A 386 9.38 8.49 12.20
CA GLY A 386 9.59 8.95 13.57
C GLY A 386 9.09 8.01 14.67
N LYS A 387 8.80 6.72 14.37
CA LYS A 387 8.28 5.76 15.36
C LYS A 387 9.38 5.33 16.35
N GLY A 388 9.10 5.39 17.66
CA GLY A 388 10.06 4.95 18.69
C GLY A 388 10.22 3.43 18.80
N GLN A 389 9.19 2.67 18.41
CA GLN A 389 9.20 1.22 18.27
C GLN A 389 8.12 0.84 17.24
N VAL A 390 8.34 -0.24 16.50
CA VAL A 390 7.38 -0.79 15.54
C VAL A 390 7.19 -2.28 15.83
N SER A 391 5.95 -2.72 15.91
CA SER A 391 5.61 -4.14 15.99
C SER A 391 5.02 -4.62 14.67
N VAL A 392 5.45 -5.78 14.18
CA VAL A 392 4.99 -6.37 12.91
C VAL A 392 4.67 -7.84 13.14
N GLY A 393 3.52 -8.31 12.65
CA GLY A 393 3.17 -9.74 12.69
C GLY A 393 2.04 -10.07 11.74
N GLY A 394 1.90 -11.34 11.39
CA GLY A 394 0.85 -11.86 10.50
C GLY A 394 0.17 -13.11 11.06
N PRO A 395 -1.02 -13.47 10.56
CA PRO A 395 -1.79 -14.63 11.02
C PRO A 395 -1.24 -15.98 10.51
N THR A 396 -0.43 -15.96 9.45
CA THR A 396 0.22 -17.13 8.83
C THR A 396 1.75 -17.01 8.92
N PRO A 397 2.51 -18.07 8.60
CA PRO A 397 3.96 -17.97 8.53
C PRO A 397 4.47 -16.95 7.51
N PHE A 398 5.55 -16.25 7.88
CA PHE A 398 6.23 -15.25 7.05
C PHE A 398 7.76 -15.35 7.20
N ARG A 399 8.49 -14.70 6.31
CA ARG A 399 9.96 -14.57 6.33
C ARG A 399 10.36 -13.24 6.99
N VAL A 400 11.52 -13.22 7.63
CA VAL A 400 12.14 -11.99 8.15
C VAL A 400 13.55 -11.91 7.60
N LEU A 401 13.85 -10.86 6.83
CA LEU A 401 15.15 -10.64 6.18
C LEU A 401 15.85 -9.41 6.75
N ASP A 402 17.18 -9.40 6.71
CA ASP A 402 17.99 -8.20 6.93
C ASP A 402 18.03 -7.31 5.67
N GLY A 403 18.64 -6.12 5.77
CA GLY A 403 18.78 -5.20 4.65
C GLY A 403 19.70 -5.64 3.52
N GLN A 404 20.30 -6.83 3.62
CA GLN A 404 21.08 -7.48 2.57
C GLN A 404 20.32 -8.67 1.94
N GLY A 405 19.10 -8.97 2.43
CA GLY A 405 18.27 -10.08 1.99
C GLY A 405 18.57 -11.41 2.69
N HIS A 406 19.45 -11.45 3.69
CA HIS A 406 19.70 -12.67 4.46
C HIS A 406 18.56 -12.93 5.45
N ALA A 407 18.12 -14.18 5.56
CA ALA A 407 17.06 -14.53 6.48
C ALA A 407 17.53 -14.42 7.95
N LEU A 408 16.90 -13.55 8.73
CA LEU A 408 16.88 -13.59 10.19
C LEU A 408 15.93 -14.70 10.68
N ALA A 409 14.83 -14.92 9.94
CA ALA A 409 13.94 -16.06 10.09
C ALA A 409 13.47 -16.57 8.71
N VAL A 410 13.73 -17.84 8.40
CA VAL A 410 13.32 -18.47 7.12
C VAL A 410 11.82 -18.77 7.05
N ALA A 411 11.19 -19.00 8.21
CA ALA A 411 9.75 -18.99 8.43
C ALA A 411 9.48 -18.74 9.92
N THR A 412 8.54 -17.86 10.25
CA THR A 412 8.18 -17.50 11.63
C THR A 412 6.74 -17.02 11.72
N THR A 413 6.22 -16.88 12.94
CA THR A 413 4.85 -16.42 13.23
C THR A 413 4.83 -15.46 14.42
N GLY A 414 3.68 -14.83 14.67
CA GLY A 414 3.49 -13.95 15.83
C GLY A 414 4.06 -12.55 15.62
N THR A 415 4.10 -11.76 16.69
CA THR A 415 4.46 -10.33 16.64
C THR A 415 5.92 -10.12 16.99
N TRP A 416 6.69 -9.69 15.99
CA TRP A 416 8.08 -9.26 16.09
C TRP A 416 8.16 -7.79 16.49
N GLN A 417 9.28 -7.40 17.09
CA GLN A 417 9.52 -6.03 17.57
C GLN A 417 10.77 -5.45 16.92
N VAL A 418 10.66 -4.22 16.41
CA VAL A 418 11.75 -3.45 15.83
C VAL A 418 11.90 -2.15 16.63
N GLY A 419 13.08 -1.92 17.17
CA GLY A 419 13.45 -0.68 17.86
C GLY A 419 14.68 -0.02 17.22
N PRO A 420 15.04 1.21 17.61
CA PRO A 420 16.34 1.78 17.29
C PRO A 420 17.48 0.85 17.70
N GLY A 421 18.48 0.72 16.83
CA GLY A 421 19.68 -0.06 17.10
C GLY A 421 20.65 0.69 18.01
N PRO A 422 21.67 0.00 18.58
CA PRO A 422 22.67 0.61 19.45
C PRO A 422 23.65 1.53 18.71
N ARG A 423 23.64 1.53 17.37
CA ARG A 423 24.47 2.39 16.50
C ARG A 423 23.56 3.24 15.62
N ALA A 424 23.96 4.47 15.32
CA ALA A 424 23.23 5.32 14.37
C ALA A 424 23.10 4.61 13.01
N GLY A 425 21.95 4.75 12.35
CA GLY A 425 21.67 4.06 11.08
C GLY A 425 21.41 2.55 11.22
N THR A 426 21.16 2.03 12.43
CA THR A 426 20.78 0.62 12.65
C THR A 426 19.46 0.48 13.38
N VAL A 427 18.82 -0.68 13.23
CA VAL A 427 17.65 -1.14 13.97
C VAL A 427 17.98 -2.40 14.77
N LYS A 428 17.36 -2.54 15.94
CA LYS A 428 17.35 -3.77 16.72
C LYS A 428 16.07 -4.54 16.43
N VAL A 429 16.21 -5.71 15.80
CA VAL A 429 15.12 -6.66 15.58
C VAL A 429 15.07 -7.63 16.75
N THR A 430 13.87 -7.95 17.23
CA THR A 430 13.64 -8.92 18.30
C THR A 430 12.52 -9.88 17.88
N ALA A 431 12.80 -11.18 17.96
CA ALA A 431 11.88 -12.24 17.60
C ALA A 431 10.62 -12.24 18.48
N ALA A 432 9.50 -12.73 17.91
CA ALA A 432 8.34 -13.11 18.71
C ALA A 432 8.72 -14.20 19.74
N PRO A 433 7.99 -14.31 20.88
CA PRO A 433 8.27 -15.33 21.89
C PRO A 433 8.35 -16.75 21.31
N GLY A 434 9.41 -17.48 21.67
CA GLY A 434 9.69 -18.82 21.15
C GLY A 434 10.30 -18.90 19.74
N GLN A 435 10.31 -17.80 18.96
CA GLN A 435 10.81 -17.79 17.58
C GLN A 435 12.31 -17.50 17.45
N GLY A 436 12.97 -17.07 18.54
CA GLY A 436 14.37 -16.65 18.56
C GLY A 436 15.42 -17.73 18.82
N GLY A 437 15.00 -18.97 19.13
CA GLY A 437 15.90 -20.07 19.47
C GLY A 437 16.51 -20.77 18.25
N THR A 438 17.58 -21.54 18.47
CA THR A 438 18.13 -22.48 17.48
C THR A 438 17.21 -23.70 17.36
N PRO A 439 16.84 -24.15 16.14
CA PRO A 439 15.99 -25.33 15.97
C PRO A 439 16.73 -26.58 16.46
N SER A 440 16.00 -27.52 17.07
CA SER A 440 16.49 -28.88 17.36
C SER A 440 16.04 -29.88 16.29
N LEU A 441 16.86 -30.91 16.09
CA LEU A 441 16.58 -32.08 15.26
C LEU A 441 16.54 -33.30 16.18
N ASP A 442 15.33 -33.77 16.46
CA ASP A 442 15.07 -34.85 17.42
C ASP A 442 14.50 -36.10 16.72
N SER A 443 14.48 -37.23 17.43
CA SER A 443 13.87 -38.48 16.94
C SER A 443 14.38 -38.98 15.58
N LEU A 444 15.67 -38.75 15.27
CA LEU A 444 16.26 -39.18 14.00
C LEU A 444 16.20 -40.71 13.84
N ALA A 445 15.60 -41.18 12.75
CA ALA A 445 15.53 -42.60 12.42
C ALA A 445 15.57 -42.84 10.91
N VAL A 446 16.30 -43.88 10.51
CA VAL A 446 16.26 -44.48 9.17
C VAL A 446 15.82 -45.93 9.34
N GLY A 447 14.96 -46.42 8.45
CA GLY A 447 14.52 -47.82 8.47
C GLY A 447 15.65 -48.81 8.16
N GLN A 448 15.39 -50.11 8.37
CA GLN A 448 16.25 -51.14 7.78
C GLN A 448 16.12 -51.07 6.26
N LEU A 449 17.25 -51.11 5.55
CA LEU A 449 17.31 -50.87 4.10
C LEU A 449 18.14 -51.95 3.40
N GLN A 450 17.71 -52.29 2.19
CA GLN A 450 18.47 -53.08 1.21
C GLN A 450 18.91 -52.18 0.03
N PRO A 451 19.93 -52.57 -0.76
CA PRO A 451 20.35 -51.80 -1.92
C PRO A 451 19.19 -51.64 -2.92
N GLY A 452 19.03 -50.43 -3.47
CA GLY A 452 17.91 -50.07 -4.33
C GLY A 452 16.64 -49.60 -3.60
N GLN A 453 16.61 -49.59 -2.27
CA GLN A 453 15.48 -49.06 -1.50
C GLN A 453 15.70 -47.58 -1.13
N PRO A 454 14.71 -46.69 -1.32
CA PRO A 454 14.86 -45.26 -1.03
C PRO A 454 15.00 -45.01 0.47
N ALA A 455 16.12 -44.42 0.87
CA ALA A 455 16.40 -44.09 2.26
C ALA A 455 15.57 -42.88 2.71
N ARG A 456 14.68 -43.10 3.69
CA ARG A 456 13.80 -42.07 4.27
C ARG A 456 14.23 -41.77 5.70
N VAL A 457 14.76 -40.58 5.91
CA VAL A 457 15.23 -40.08 7.20
C VAL A 457 14.08 -39.37 7.89
N LYS A 458 13.54 -39.97 8.94
CA LYS A 458 12.51 -39.38 9.80
C LYS A 458 13.17 -38.58 10.92
N PHE A 459 12.59 -37.45 11.28
CA PHE A 459 13.03 -36.60 12.39
C PHE A 459 11.88 -35.71 12.87
N ARG A 460 12.09 -34.97 13.95
CA ARG A 460 11.19 -33.93 14.45
C ARG A 460 11.95 -32.62 14.57
N LEU A 461 11.37 -31.54 14.05
CA LEU A 461 11.83 -30.16 14.23
C LEU A 461 11.10 -29.51 15.41
N SER A 462 11.79 -28.71 16.22
CA SER A 462 11.15 -27.88 17.26
C SER A 462 10.72 -26.49 16.78
N ALA A 463 11.31 -25.98 15.70
CA ALA A 463 10.95 -24.71 15.06
C ALA A 463 11.02 -24.85 13.52
N PRO A 464 10.34 -24.00 12.74
CA PRO A 464 10.46 -23.99 11.29
C PRO A 464 11.91 -23.70 10.84
N ALA A 465 12.40 -24.45 9.85
CA ALA A 465 13.78 -24.34 9.38
C ALA A 465 13.92 -24.82 7.92
N ALA A 466 14.88 -24.25 7.19
CA ALA A 466 15.37 -24.80 5.94
C ALA A 466 16.18 -26.07 6.25
N VAL A 467 15.84 -27.20 5.65
CA VAL A 467 16.50 -28.48 5.93
C VAL A 467 17.26 -28.98 4.72
N THR A 468 18.56 -29.25 4.90
CA THR A 468 19.40 -29.94 3.92
C THR A 468 19.87 -31.28 4.47
N ALA A 469 19.94 -32.29 3.61
CA ALA A 469 20.40 -33.63 3.94
C ALA A 469 21.55 -34.03 3.03
N THR A 470 22.69 -34.42 3.60
CA THR A 470 23.86 -34.91 2.86
C THR A 470 24.17 -36.33 3.28
N GLU A 471 24.24 -37.25 2.32
CA GLU A 471 24.59 -38.65 2.57
C GLU A 471 26.04 -38.95 2.20
N GLN A 472 26.71 -39.77 3.01
CA GLN A 472 28.06 -40.28 2.78
C GLN A 472 28.08 -41.80 2.99
N GLY A 473 28.51 -42.56 1.99
CA GLY A 473 28.68 -44.01 2.05
C GLY A 473 29.45 -44.53 0.84
N PRO A 474 29.41 -45.83 0.52
CA PRO A 474 29.97 -46.33 -0.75
C PRO A 474 29.09 -45.90 -1.94
N PRO A 475 29.64 -45.37 -3.05
CA PRO A 475 31.07 -45.16 -3.35
C PRO A 475 31.64 -43.80 -2.89
N GLY A 476 30.82 -42.86 -2.42
CA GLY A 476 31.27 -41.57 -1.92
C GLY A 476 30.17 -40.73 -1.27
N GLN A 477 30.41 -39.42 -1.16
CA GLN A 477 29.41 -38.46 -0.74
C GLN A 477 28.44 -38.16 -1.89
N ALA A 478 27.14 -38.23 -1.61
CA ALA A 478 26.10 -37.88 -2.58
C ALA A 478 25.84 -36.36 -2.58
N PRO A 479 25.27 -35.79 -3.67
CA PRO A 479 24.84 -34.39 -3.69
C PRO A 479 23.86 -34.09 -2.54
N PRO A 480 23.95 -32.91 -1.91
CA PRO A 480 22.97 -32.50 -0.90
C PRO A 480 21.55 -32.46 -1.46
N VAL A 481 20.61 -33.01 -0.69
CA VAL A 481 19.17 -32.85 -0.93
C VAL A 481 18.69 -31.64 -0.16
N ASP A 482 18.17 -30.65 -0.87
CA ASP A 482 17.41 -29.56 -0.28
C ASP A 482 15.96 -30.02 -0.08
N ALA A 483 15.47 -29.98 1.16
CA ALA A 483 14.11 -30.30 1.52
C ALA A 483 13.21 -29.05 1.61
N GLY A 484 13.76 -27.86 1.33
CA GLY A 484 13.10 -26.59 1.50
C GLY A 484 12.89 -26.23 2.99
N VAL A 485 12.01 -25.27 3.22
CA VAL A 485 11.61 -24.87 4.58
C VAL A 485 10.51 -25.80 5.08
N LEU A 486 10.79 -26.50 6.18
CA LEU A 486 9.87 -27.40 6.85
C LEU A 486 9.30 -26.74 8.10
N ALA A 487 8.04 -27.04 8.42
CA ALA A 487 7.39 -26.58 9.65
C ALA A 487 7.88 -27.35 10.88
N ALA A 488 7.65 -26.79 12.07
CA ALA A 488 7.89 -27.50 13.33
C ALA A 488 7.00 -28.76 13.43
N GLY A 489 7.55 -29.85 13.95
CA GLY A 489 6.87 -31.14 14.08
C GLY A 489 7.59 -32.28 13.34
N PRO A 490 6.93 -33.45 13.22
CA PRO A 490 7.48 -34.61 12.51
C PRO A 490 7.69 -34.30 11.02
N SER A 491 8.82 -34.73 10.48
CA SER A 491 9.21 -34.53 9.08
C SER A 491 9.93 -35.76 8.53
N THR A 492 10.08 -35.83 7.21
CA THR A 492 10.81 -36.90 6.54
C THR A 492 11.50 -36.38 5.29
N VAL A 493 12.80 -36.59 5.18
CA VAL A 493 13.58 -36.30 3.96
C VAL A 493 13.96 -37.61 3.29
N THR A 494 13.84 -37.67 1.97
CA THR A 494 14.30 -38.82 1.18
C THR A 494 15.68 -38.46 0.64
N VAL A 495 16.71 -39.20 1.05
CA VAL A 495 18.08 -39.03 0.54
C VAL A 495 18.28 -39.93 -0.69
N PRO A 496 19.38 -39.77 -1.46
CA PRO A 496 19.65 -40.61 -2.62
C PRO A 496 19.58 -42.10 -2.29
N THR A 497 19.15 -42.92 -3.24
CA THR A 497 18.93 -44.36 -2.99
C THR A 497 20.26 -45.11 -2.90
N PRO A 498 20.58 -45.77 -1.78
CA PRO A 498 21.82 -46.54 -1.65
C PRO A 498 21.86 -47.71 -2.63
N THR A 499 22.93 -47.82 -3.41
CA THR A 499 23.09 -48.87 -4.44
C THR A 499 24.01 -50.01 -4.00
N VAL A 500 24.72 -49.87 -2.87
CA VAL A 500 25.70 -50.84 -2.37
C VAL A 500 25.42 -51.12 -0.90
N ALA A 501 25.68 -52.35 -0.45
CA ALA A 501 25.59 -52.69 0.97
C ALA A 501 26.76 -52.05 1.75
N GLY A 502 26.50 -51.54 2.95
CA GLY A 502 27.53 -50.83 3.72
C GLY A 502 27.01 -50.01 4.89
N MET A 503 27.92 -49.28 5.53
CA MET A 503 27.58 -48.23 6.49
C MET A 503 27.45 -46.91 5.76
N TYR A 504 26.34 -46.21 6.02
CA TYR A 504 26.04 -44.88 5.50
C TYR A 504 25.88 -43.91 6.67
N ARG A 505 26.24 -42.64 6.44
CA ARG A 505 26.05 -41.54 7.37
C ARG A 505 25.25 -40.46 6.67
N VAL A 506 24.11 -40.07 7.22
CA VAL A 506 23.39 -38.87 6.79
C VAL A 506 23.63 -37.77 7.80
N THR A 507 24.02 -36.61 7.30
CA THR A 507 24.09 -35.35 8.04
C THR A 507 22.88 -34.51 7.65
N LEU A 508 22.02 -34.21 8.61
CA LEU A 508 20.93 -33.24 8.50
C LEU A 508 21.38 -31.90 9.07
N THR A 509 21.19 -30.83 8.32
CA THR A 509 21.31 -29.44 8.83
C THR A 509 19.96 -28.77 8.75
N ALA A 510 19.48 -28.24 9.86
CA ALA A 510 18.28 -27.41 9.96
C ALA A 510 18.70 -25.97 10.30
N ASP A 511 18.46 -25.02 9.40
CA ASP A 511 18.78 -23.61 9.56
C ASP A 511 17.50 -22.76 9.65
N ALA A 512 17.32 -22.06 10.76
CA ALA A 512 16.20 -21.15 10.97
C ALA A 512 16.50 -19.71 10.51
N GLY A 513 17.73 -19.39 10.09
CA GLY A 513 18.19 -18.04 9.76
C GLY A 513 18.77 -17.28 10.96
N GLY A 514 19.49 -16.19 10.69
CA GLY A 514 20.07 -15.31 11.70
C GLY A 514 21.14 -15.98 12.55
N GLY A 515 21.92 -16.90 11.96
CA GLY A 515 22.96 -17.68 12.64
C GLY A 515 22.46 -18.90 13.43
N ARG A 516 21.18 -19.28 13.29
CA ARG A 516 20.51 -20.31 14.10
C ARG A 516 20.36 -21.62 13.34
N ALA A 517 21.45 -22.37 13.24
CA ALA A 517 21.46 -23.69 12.62
C ALA A 517 21.88 -24.81 13.60
N THR A 518 21.30 -25.99 13.42
CA THR A 518 21.68 -27.24 14.09
C THR A 518 22.01 -28.29 13.04
N THR A 519 23.14 -28.98 13.22
CA THR A 519 23.56 -30.10 12.37
C THR A 519 23.64 -31.38 13.21
N VAL A 520 22.93 -32.42 12.81
CA VAL A 520 22.95 -33.75 13.45
C VAL A 520 23.27 -34.81 12.41
N ALA A 521 24.11 -35.78 12.76
CA ALA A 521 24.42 -36.90 11.88
C ALA A 521 23.95 -38.24 12.48
N LEU A 522 23.32 -39.06 11.64
CA LEU A 522 22.89 -40.42 11.96
C LEU A 522 23.64 -41.41 11.06
N SER A 523 24.21 -42.45 11.66
CA SER A 523 24.77 -43.60 10.92
C SER A 523 23.73 -44.72 10.83
N TYR A 524 23.59 -45.33 9.66
CA TYR A 524 22.69 -46.46 9.42
C TYR A 524 23.38 -47.50 8.52
N ARG A 525 22.81 -48.71 8.47
CA ARG A 525 23.37 -49.84 7.71
C ARG A 525 22.43 -50.25 6.59
N VAL A 526 22.97 -50.39 5.39
CA VAL A 526 22.31 -51.04 4.25
C VAL A 526 22.77 -52.49 4.23
N GLY A 527 21.83 -53.41 4.33
CA GLY A 527 22.11 -54.85 4.38
C GLY A 527 22.69 -55.37 3.06
N SER A 528 23.40 -56.50 3.12
CA SER A 528 23.72 -57.25 1.89
C SER A 528 22.42 -57.71 1.21
N PRO A 529 22.37 -57.81 -0.13
CA PRO A 529 21.29 -58.53 -0.81
C PRO A 529 21.16 -59.92 -0.18
N ALA A 530 19.92 -60.37 0.05
CA ALA A 530 19.69 -61.71 0.57
C ALA A 530 20.18 -62.72 -0.48
N VAL A 531 21.33 -63.35 -0.21
CA VAL A 531 21.80 -64.49 -0.99
C VAL A 531 20.83 -65.63 -0.70
N THR A 532 19.86 -65.83 -1.59
CA THR A 532 19.12 -67.09 -1.67
C THR A 532 20.15 -68.18 -1.98
N SER A 533 20.56 -68.92 -0.96
CA SER A 533 21.42 -70.08 -1.08
C SER A 533 20.67 -71.18 -1.82
N GLY A 534 20.70 -71.12 -3.15
CA GLY A 534 20.29 -72.23 -4.00
C GLY A 534 21.20 -73.41 -3.70
N THR A 535 20.66 -74.43 -3.05
CA THR A 535 21.34 -75.70 -2.83
C THR A 535 21.63 -76.34 -4.18
N SER A 536 22.88 -76.26 -4.64
CA SER A 536 23.37 -77.09 -5.72
C SER A 536 23.49 -78.53 -5.21
N SER A 537 22.51 -79.37 -5.55
CA SER A 537 22.68 -80.82 -5.49
C SER A 537 23.23 -81.32 -6.83
N ASP A 538 24.06 -82.36 -6.75
CA ASP A 538 24.91 -82.84 -7.84
C ASP A 538 24.21 -83.42 -9.08
N ALA A 539 25.05 -83.61 -10.11
CA ALA A 539 24.70 -84.18 -11.41
C ALA A 539 24.09 -85.59 -11.34
N GLY A 540 23.22 -85.92 -12.30
CA GLY A 540 22.85 -87.32 -12.54
C GLY A 540 21.72 -87.59 -13.53
N SER A 541 22.09 -88.14 -14.70
CA SER A 541 21.28 -89.01 -15.57
C SER A 541 20.19 -88.40 -16.49
N GLN A 542 19.82 -89.21 -17.48
CA GLN A 542 19.16 -88.87 -18.74
C GLN A 542 17.62 -89.00 -18.72
N ALA A 543 17.00 -88.38 -19.73
CA ALA A 543 15.82 -88.85 -20.48
C ALA A 543 14.47 -89.00 -19.75
N GLY A 544 13.39 -88.60 -20.43
CA GLY A 544 12.03 -88.93 -19.97
C GLY A 544 10.93 -88.00 -20.48
N LEU A 545 10.20 -88.49 -21.49
CA LEU A 545 8.98 -87.91 -22.05
C LEU A 545 7.87 -87.54 -21.03
N SER A 546 6.97 -86.63 -21.46
CA SER A 546 5.50 -86.65 -21.20
C SER A 546 5.01 -86.29 -19.78
N ILE A 547 3.73 -85.96 -19.49
CA ILE A 547 2.51 -85.60 -20.26
C ILE A 547 1.50 -84.95 -19.28
N GLN A 548 0.66 -83.99 -19.74
CA GLN A 548 -0.57 -83.48 -19.08
C GLN A 548 -0.44 -82.89 -17.64
N GLY A 549 -1.37 -82.07 -17.13
CA GLY A 549 -2.56 -81.47 -17.73
C GLY A 549 -3.66 -81.20 -16.68
N ARG A 550 -4.55 -80.23 -16.96
CA ARG A 550 -5.71 -79.78 -16.13
C ARG A 550 -5.31 -78.99 -14.87
N ALA A 551 -5.79 -77.77 -14.57
CA ALA A 551 -7.06 -77.07 -14.82
C ALA A 551 -8.27 -77.60 -14.03
N GLN A 552 -8.76 -76.81 -13.08
CA GLN A 552 -10.15 -76.32 -13.07
C GLN A 552 -10.33 -75.17 -12.06
N ALA A 553 -11.44 -74.44 -12.18
CA ALA A 553 -11.74 -73.19 -11.47
C ALA A 553 -13.11 -73.26 -10.78
N ILE A 554 -13.52 -72.15 -10.12
CA ILE A 554 -14.93 -71.81 -9.76
C ILE A 554 -15.45 -72.62 -8.51
N ARG A 555 -16.25 -72.11 -7.54
CA ARG A 555 -17.12 -70.92 -7.41
C ARG A 555 -17.28 -70.42 -5.94
N ILE A 556 -17.43 -69.10 -5.81
CA ILE A 556 -18.28 -68.27 -4.91
C ILE A 556 -19.15 -68.97 -3.82
N GLY A 557 -19.15 -68.42 -2.59
CA GLY A 557 -20.20 -68.57 -1.56
C GLY A 557 -20.12 -67.49 -0.46
N ARG A 558 -21.25 -66.98 0.05
CA ARG A 558 -21.34 -65.78 0.94
C ARG A 558 -22.47 -65.93 1.98
N ALA A 559 -22.17 -65.87 3.29
CA ALA A 559 -23.11 -65.53 4.40
C ALA A 559 -22.39 -65.47 5.78
N ALA A 560 -22.99 -64.79 6.76
CA ALA A 560 -22.58 -64.69 8.19
C ALA A 560 -23.79 -65.11 9.08
N PRO A 561 -24.00 -64.67 10.34
CA PRO A 561 -23.15 -64.37 11.52
C PRO A 561 -23.65 -65.05 12.85
N ASN A 562 -22.99 -64.80 14.00
CA ASN A 562 -23.50 -64.68 15.41
C ASN A 562 -22.28 -64.76 16.37
N GLY A 563 -22.06 -63.93 17.41
CA GLY A 563 -22.79 -63.74 18.70
C GLY A 563 -21.99 -64.41 19.84
N SER A 564 -21.80 -63.92 21.09
CA SER A 564 -22.36 -62.77 21.86
C SER A 564 -21.66 -62.58 23.23
N GLY A 565 -21.73 -61.36 23.84
CA GLY A 565 -21.57 -61.09 25.29
C GLY A 565 -20.21 -60.53 25.78
N GLY A 566 -20.13 -59.60 26.76
CA GLY A 566 -21.16 -58.84 27.50
C GLY A 566 -20.58 -57.94 28.62
N ASP A 567 -21.41 -57.05 29.21
CA ASP A 567 -21.19 -56.11 30.35
C ASP A 567 -20.25 -54.88 30.16
N ARG A 568 -20.51 -53.65 30.67
CA ARG A 568 -21.70 -53.06 31.35
C ARG A 568 -21.76 -51.50 31.28
N LEU A 569 -22.95 -50.93 31.50
CA LEU A 569 -23.35 -49.48 31.55
C LEU A 569 -23.26 -48.88 32.98
N PRO A 570 -23.36 -47.54 33.24
CA PRO A 570 -24.52 -46.62 33.07
C PRO A 570 -24.19 -45.31 32.28
N VAL A 571 -25.06 -44.57 31.57
CA VAL A 571 -26.46 -44.09 31.72
C VAL A 571 -26.64 -42.87 32.66
N ALA A 572 -26.96 -41.70 32.10
CA ALA A 572 -27.86 -40.68 32.69
C ALA A 572 -28.39 -39.63 31.67
N LEU A 573 -29.65 -39.23 31.87
CA LEU A 573 -30.47 -38.23 31.14
C LEU A 573 -31.03 -37.21 32.18
N VAL A 574 -31.49 -35.99 31.89
CA VAL A 574 -31.69 -35.18 30.64
C VAL A 574 -31.64 -33.68 31.02
N GLY A 575 -31.61 -32.73 30.07
CA GLY A 575 -31.86 -31.31 30.42
C GLY A 575 -32.09 -30.33 29.27
N LEU A 576 -33.33 -29.86 29.10
CA LEU A 576 -33.66 -28.64 28.34
C LEU A 576 -33.37 -27.39 29.18
N GLY A 577 -33.03 -26.26 28.53
CA GLY A 577 -32.98 -24.95 29.17
C GLY A 577 -32.81 -23.81 28.17
N ALA A 578 -33.86 -23.02 27.96
CA ALA A 578 -33.82 -21.78 27.19
C ALA A 578 -34.23 -20.59 28.06
N LEU A 579 -33.31 -19.64 28.23
CA LEU A 579 -33.43 -18.27 28.79
C LEU A 579 -32.00 -17.68 28.66
N GLY A 580 -31.74 -16.43 28.30
CA GLY A 580 -32.59 -15.25 28.26
C GLY A 580 -32.04 -14.20 29.24
N LEU A 581 -31.73 -12.99 28.75
CA LEU A 581 -31.02 -11.84 29.38
C LEU A 581 -29.50 -11.78 29.07
N ALA A 582 -28.81 -10.63 28.98
CA ALA A 582 -29.09 -9.24 28.57
C ALA A 582 -27.93 -8.36 29.11
N GLY A 583 -27.47 -7.38 28.33
CA GLY A 583 -26.50 -6.36 28.76
C GLY A 583 -25.07 -6.54 28.20
N ALA A 584 -24.37 -5.51 27.74
CA ALA A 584 -24.80 -4.13 27.53
C ALA A 584 -23.98 -3.47 26.40
N ALA A 585 -24.65 -2.84 25.43
CA ALA A 585 -24.02 -1.99 24.42
C ALA A 585 -23.96 -0.54 24.92
N VAL A 586 -22.77 0.04 24.98
CA VAL A 586 -22.59 1.46 25.36
C VAL A 586 -22.83 2.34 24.13
N ALA A 587 -24.08 2.80 23.98
CA ALA A 587 -24.46 3.81 23.00
C ALA A 587 -24.80 5.13 23.71
N THR A 588 -23.86 6.08 23.69
CA THR A 588 -24.05 7.42 24.26
C THR A 588 -24.93 8.29 23.34
N ARG A 589 -26.24 8.28 23.59
CA ARG A 589 -27.18 9.18 22.89
C ARG A 589 -27.65 10.32 23.80
N ALA A 590 -27.06 11.50 23.62
CA ALA A 590 -27.54 12.72 24.26
C ALA A 590 -28.94 13.08 23.73
N ARG A 591 -29.90 13.33 24.63
CA ARG A 591 -31.21 13.87 24.27
C ARG A 591 -31.09 15.37 23.96
N ARG A 592 -31.73 15.81 22.88
CA ARG A 592 -32.21 17.19 22.73
C ARG A 592 -33.65 17.16 22.27
N ASP A 593 -34.55 17.71 23.08
CA ASP A 593 -35.95 17.89 22.73
C ASP A 593 -36.08 18.91 21.59
N ARG A 594 -36.82 18.56 20.54
CA ARG A 594 -37.51 19.53 19.68
C ARG A 594 -38.92 19.06 19.35
N ARG A 595 -39.90 19.81 19.87
CA ARG A 595 -41.31 19.68 19.53
C ARG A 595 -41.50 20.03 18.04
N LEU A 596 -41.98 19.07 17.23
CA LEU A 596 -42.41 19.34 15.86
C LEU A 596 -43.91 19.64 15.83
N ARG A 597 -44.27 20.86 15.43
CA ARG A 597 -45.64 21.18 14.99
C ARG A 597 -45.85 20.61 13.59
N ARG A 598 -46.89 19.80 13.41
CA ARG A 598 -47.41 19.44 12.07
C ARG A 598 -48.10 20.65 11.43
N PRO A 599 -47.89 20.96 10.15
CA PRO A 599 -48.90 21.63 9.33
C PRO A 599 -49.98 20.62 8.92
N ALA A 600 -51.25 21.04 8.91
CA ALA A 600 -52.37 20.21 8.50
C ALA A 600 -52.56 20.23 6.98
N ALA A 601 -52.88 19.07 6.39
CA ALA A 601 -53.32 19.01 4.99
C ALA A 601 -54.71 19.64 4.84
N ARG A 602 -54.92 20.40 3.76
CA ARG A 602 -56.26 20.77 3.28
C ARG A 602 -56.40 20.34 1.82
N ARG A 603 -57.44 19.53 1.56
CA ARG A 603 -57.93 19.21 0.20
C ARG A 603 -58.93 20.28 -0.25
N GLY A 604 -59.11 20.40 -1.56
CA GLY A 604 -60.09 21.26 -2.22
C GLY A 604 -59.41 22.42 -2.97
N GLY A 605 -59.71 22.69 -4.24
CA GLY A 605 -60.63 22.01 -5.15
C GLY A 605 -60.43 22.47 -6.59
N VAL A 606 -61.14 21.84 -7.53
CA VAL A 606 -61.07 22.11 -8.98
C VAL A 606 -61.64 23.50 -9.30
N HIS A 607 -60.91 24.31 -10.08
CA HIS A 607 -61.49 25.14 -11.16
C HIS A 607 -60.43 25.80 -12.06
N THR A 608 -60.44 25.44 -13.34
CA THR A 608 -60.18 26.36 -14.48
C THR A 608 -61.52 27.08 -14.81
N PRO A 609 -61.51 28.32 -15.36
CA PRO A 609 -61.24 28.54 -16.80
C PRO A 609 -60.54 29.88 -17.15
N ALA A 610 -60.37 30.06 -18.48
CA ALA A 610 -59.80 31.22 -19.22
C ALA A 610 -58.27 31.31 -19.25
#